data_AF-A0A2A3C610-F1
#
_entry.id   AF-A0A2A3C610-F1
#
_cell.length_a   1.000
_cell.length_b   1.000
_cell.length_c   1.000
_cell.angle_alpha   90.00
_cell.angle_beta   90.00
_cell.angle_gamma   90.00
#
_symmetry.space_group_name_H-M   'P 1'
#
loop_
_entity.id
_entity.type
_entity.pdbx_description
1 polymer ?
#
loop_
_entity_poly.entity_id
_entity_poly.type
_entity_poly.pdbx_seq_one_letter_code
_entity_poly.pdbx_strand_id
1 'polypeptide(L)'
;MSDRLTRRAAIGAIASIPAIGGAAALPMSAPDPLVEAIARYRRKLAEFAAVPDDVDDDDAIEAEFSPPYDALAFDTPSTTSMRGVMEAIRFCLSNDEVHLASDAAEGVLISALKYLEGEYGL
;
A
#
# COMPACT_ATOMS: atom_id res chain seq x y z
N MET A 1 14.44 67.92 -19.99
CA MET A 1 13.43 67.01 -19.42
C MET A 1 14.11 66.26 -18.27
N SER A 2 13.48 66.26 -17.12
CA SER A 2 14.12 66.39 -15.80
C SER A 2 14.85 65.18 -15.23
N ASP A 3 15.90 65.53 -14.50
CA ASP A 3 16.62 64.83 -13.44
C ASP A 3 15.69 64.20 -12.37
N ARG A 4 15.98 62.96 -11.95
CA ARG A 4 15.45 62.34 -10.71
C ARG A 4 16.45 61.36 -10.11
N LEU A 5 17.24 61.91 -9.20
CA LEU A 5 17.84 61.24 -8.04
C LEU A 5 16.90 60.23 -7.35
N THR A 6 17.48 59.06 -7.05
CA THR A 6 17.59 58.45 -5.71
C THR A 6 16.33 58.18 -4.87
N ARG A 7 16.05 56.90 -4.61
CA ARG A 7 15.57 56.36 -3.31
C ARG A 7 15.87 54.85 -3.26
N ARG A 8 16.97 54.45 -2.58
CA ARG A 8 17.02 53.78 -1.25
C ARG A 8 16.37 52.39 -1.27
N ALA A 9 17.14 51.31 -1.45
CA ALA A 9 17.87 50.55 -0.42
C ALA A 9 16.94 49.77 0.54
N ALA A 10 16.94 48.44 0.41
CA ALA A 10 16.50 47.51 1.44
C ALA A 10 17.37 46.24 1.37
N ILE A 11 18.48 46.26 2.13
CA ILE A 11 19.29 45.08 2.43
C ILE A 11 18.63 44.43 3.66
N GLY A 12 17.92 43.33 3.45
CA GLY A 12 17.36 42.49 4.51
C GLY A 12 18.35 41.40 4.89
N ALA A 13 18.98 41.54 6.06
CA ALA A 13 19.82 40.52 6.66
C ALA A 13 18.95 39.35 7.15
N ILE A 14 19.16 38.15 6.60
CA ILE A 14 18.60 36.92 7.15
C ILE A 14 19.69 36.27 7.98
N ALA A 15 19.54 36.34 9.30
CA ALA A 15 20.42 35.67 10.24
C ALA A 15 20.22 34.15 10.12
N SER A 16 21.28 33.45 9.71
CA SER A 16 21.30 31.99 9.63
C SER A 16 21.31 31.41 11.05
N ILE A 17 20.17 30.90 11.52
CA ILE A 17 20.08 30.09 12.73
C ILE A 17 20.55 28.67 12.38
N PRO A 18 21.51 28.06 13.10
CA PRO A 18 21.91 26.69 12.85
C PRO A 18 20.77 25.74 13.25
N ALA A 19 20.26 24.97 12.28
CA ALA A 19 19.31 23.90 12.53
C ALA A 19 20.04 22.72 13.19
N ILE A 20 20.09 22.70 14.53
CA ILE A 20 20.35 21.47 15.29
C ILE A 20 19.00 20.79 15.45
N GLY A 21 18.63 19.96 14.48
CA GLY A 21 17.45 19.11 14.52
C GLY A 21 17.84 17.67 14.26
N GLY A 22 18.18 16.93 15.31
CA GLY A 22 18.30 15.48 15.22
C GLY A 22 16.93 14.90 14.91
N ALA A 23 16.71 14.46 13.67
CA ALA A 23 15.56 13.64 13.33
C ALA A 23 15.78 12.25 13.96
N ALA A 24 15.26 12.06 15.17
CA ALA A 24 15.06 10.73 15.70
C ALA A 24 14.00 10.05 14.82
N ALA A 25 14.43 9.17 13.92
CA ALA A 25 13.51 8.30 13.19
C ALA A 25 12.77 7.47 14.25
N LEU A 26 11.47 7.75 14.41
CA LEU A 26 10.60 6.90 15.22
C LEU A 26 10.63 5.48 14.63
N PRO A 27 10.64 4.42 15.46
CA PRO A 27 10.55 3.06 14.94
C PRO A 27 9.24 2.92 14.17
N MET A 28 9.32 2.83 12.84
CA MET A 28 8.19 2.39 12.02
C MET A 28 7.89 0.95 12.44
N SER A 29 6.74 0.75 13.08
CA SER A 29 6.18 -0.59 13.25
C SER A 29 6.18 -1.28 11.89
N ALA A 30 6.73 -2.49 11.82
CA ALA A 30 6.78 -3.25 10.58
C ALA A 30 5.36 -3.35 9.98
N PRO A 31 5.19 -3.14 8.66
CA PRO A 31 3.88 -3.25 8.04
C PRO A 31 3.33 -4.66 8.22
N ASP A 32 2.00 -4.75 8.39
CA ASP A 32 1.30 -6.03 8.49
C ASP A 32 1.51 -6.84 7.19
N PRO A 33 2.03 -8.08 7.24
CA PRO A 33 2.34 -8.86 6.05
C PRO A 33 1.12 -9.11 5.16
N LEU A 34 -0.07 -9.27 5.74
CA LEU A 34 -1.30 -9.46 4.97
C LEU A 34 -1.67 -8.19 4.21
N VAL A 35 -1.53 -7.02 4.85
CA VAL A 35 -1.81 -5.72 4.19
C VAL A 35 -0.89 -5.50 3.00
N GLU A 36 0.39 -5.88 3.13
CA GLU A 36 1.35 -5.79 2.03
C GLU A 36 0.99 -6.72 0.87
N ALA A 37 0.58 -7.96 1.16
CA ALA A 37 0.15 -8.91 0.15
C ALA A 37 -1.12 -8.44 -0.59
N ILE A 38 -2.12 -7.94 0.12
CA ILE A 38 -3.34 -7.36 -0.49
C ILE A 38 -2.97 -6.18 -1.39
N ALA A 39 -2.09 -5.29 -0.94
CA ALA A 39 -1.63 -4.16 -1.75
C ALA A 39 -0.87 -4.62 -3.00
N ARG A 40 -0.07 -5.69 -2.91
CA ARG A 40 0.63 -6.28 -4.06
C ARG A 40 -0.35 -6.87 -5.07
N TYR A 41 -1.32 -7.65 -4.61
CA TYR A 41 -2.37 -8.19 -5.46
C TYR A 41 -3.11 -7.08 -6.21
N ARG A 42 -3.56 -6.03 -5.51
CA ARG A 42 -4.26 -4.89 -6.15
C ARG A 42 -3.42 -4.17 -7.20
N ARG A 43 -2.11 -3.98 -6.95
CA ARG A 43 -1.21 -3.40 -7.98
C ARG A 43 -1.15 -4.29 -9.22
N LYS A 44 -1.03 -5.60 -9.03
CA LYS A 44 -0.94 -6.56 -10.13
C LYS A 44 -2.26 -6.71 -10.88
N LEU A 45 -3.39 -6.63 -10.19
CA LEU A 45 -4.71 -6.57 -10.81
C LEU A 45 -4.87 -5.30 -11.67
N ALA A 46 -4.38 -4.15 -11.20
CA ALA A 46 -4.39 -2.91 -11.98
C ALA A 46 -3.44 -2.97 -13.19
N GLU A 47 -2.28 -3.63 -13.06
CA GLU A 47 -1.38 -3.90 -14.18
C GLU A 47 -2.03 -4.82 -15.22
N PHE A 48 -2.69 -5.90 -14.78
CA PHE A 48 -3.43 -6.83 -15.64
C PHE A 48 -4.58 -6.12 -16.39
N ALA A 49 -5.36 -5.30 -15.70
CA ALA A 49 -6.44 -4.52 -16.32
C ALA A 49 -5.97 -3.51 -17.37
N ALA A 50 -4.67 -3.20 -17.42
CA ALA A 50 -4.06 -2.34 -18.43
C ALA A 50 -3.45 -3.12 -19.62
N VAL A 51 -3.43 -4.46 -19.56
CA VAL A 51 -2.97 -5.30 -20.68
C VAL A 51 -3.96 -5.17 -21.84
N PRO A 52 -3.50 -4.89 -23.08
CA PRO A 52 -4.38 -4.85 -24.25
C PRO A 52 -5.01 -6.22 -24.56
N ASP A 53 -6.28 -6.21 -24.98
CA ASP A 53 -7.03 -7.43 -25.32
C ASP A 53 -6.46 -8.21 -26.53
N ASP A 54 -5.57 -7.61 -27.32
CA ASP A 54 -4.95 -8.22 -28.51
C ASP A 54 -3.63 -8.96 -28.19
N VAL A 55 -3.24 -9.03 -26.91
CA VAL A 55 -2.12 -9.87 -26.45
C VAL A 55 -2.62 -11.32 -26.32
N ASP A 56 -2.17 -12.17 -27.24
CA ASP A 56 -2.51 -13.60 -27.31
C ASP A 56 -1.35 -14.47 -26.75
N ASP A 57 -1.10 -14.35 -25.46
CA ASP A 57 -0.12 -15.17 -24.71
C ASP A 57 -0.61 -15.40 -23.28
N ASP A 58 -1.73 -16.14 -23.17
CA ASP A 58 -2.41 -16.44 -21.91
C ASP A 58 -1.48 -17.09 -20.88
N ASP A 59 -0.56 -17.98 -21.32
CA ASP A 59 0.38 -18.66 -20.43
C ASP A 59 1.37 -17.66 -19.78
N ALA A 60 1.90 -16.71 -20.57
CA ALA A 60 2.79 -15.68 -20.04
C ALA A 60 2.06 -14.70 -19.12
N ILE A 61 0.80 -14.36 -19.45
CA ILE A 61 -0.07 -13.54 -18.63
C ILE A 61 -0.34 -14.24 -17.28
N GLU A 62 -0.75 -15.50 -17.30
CA GLU A 62 -1.00 -16.28 -16.09
C GLU A 62 0.25 -16.35 -15.20
N ALA A 63 1.41 -16.68 -15.78
CA ALA A 63 2.67 -16.78 -15.04
C ALA A 63 3.08 -15.46 -14.35
N GLU A 64 2.77 -14.31 -14.94
CA GLU A 64 3.11 -13.00 -14.40
C GLU A 64 2.09 -12.52 -13.34
N PHE A 65 0.80 -12.79 -13.53
CA PHE A 65 -0.28 -12.21 -12.73
C PHE A 65 -0.89 -13.15 -11.68
N SER A 66 -0.74 -14.48 -11.78
CA SER A 66 -1.19 -15.43 -10.76
C SER A 66 -0.42 -15.40 -9.43
N PRO A 67 0.91 -15.20 -9.37
CA PRO A 67 1.64 -15.33 -8.09
C PRO A 67 1.14 -14.43 -6.93
N PRO A 68 0.76 -13.16 -7.15
CA PRO A 68 0.12 -12.34 -6.12
C PRO A 68 -1.24 -12.86 -5.65
N TYR A 69 -2.02 -13.49 -6.53
CA TYR A 69 -3.27 -14.14 -6.18
C TYR A 69 -3.00 -15.41 -5.34
N ASP A 70 -2.08 -16.26 -5.79
CA ASP A 70 -1.69 -17.49 -5.09
C ASP A 70 -1.17 -17.20 -3.68
N ALA A 71 -0.43 -16.09 -3.52
CA ALA A 71 0.01 -15.62 -2.21
C ALA A 71 -1.15 -15.26 -1.27
N LEU A 72 -2.33 -14.89 -1.78
CA LEU A 72 -3.51 -14.65 -0.94
C LEU A 72 -4.37 -15.90 -0.76
N ALA A 73 -4.46 -16.77 -1.78
CA ALA A 73 -5.30 -17.96 -1.78
C ALA A 73 -4.67 -19.18 -1.11
N PHE A 74 -3.37 -19.42 -1.34
CA PHE A 74 -2.70 -20.68 -0.99
C PHE A 74 -1.52 -20.49 -0.04
N ASP A 75 -0.86 -19.33 -0.04
CA ASP A 75 0.26 -19.00 0.85
C ASP A 75 -0.02 -17.72 1.67
N THR A 76 -1.25 -17.59 2.18
CA THR A 76 -1.72 -16.37 2.83
C THR A 76 -0.81 -15.96 4.00
N PRO A 77 -0.22 -14.75 3.98
CA PRO A 77 0.58 -14.26 5.09
C PRO A 77 -0.25 -14.08 6.36
N SER A 78 0.42 -14.23 7.50
CA SER A 78 -0.21 -14.02 8.81
C SER A 78 -0.57 -12.55 9.04
N THR A 79 -1.80 -12.32 9.51
CA THR A 79 -2.24 -11.03 10.03
C THR A 79 -1.59 -10.79 11.38
N THR A 80 -1.05 -9.59 11.59
CA THR A 80 -0.31 -9.26 12.83
C THR A 80 -0.85 -8.00 13.52
N SER A 81 -1.93 -7.43 12.99
CA SER A 81 -2.54 -6.22 13.50
C SER A 81 -4.04 -6.14 13.21
N MET A 82 -4.74 -5.35 14.03
CA MET A 82 -6.14 -4.98 13.75
C MET A 82 -6.30 -4.21 12.42
N ARG A 83 -5.24 -3.51 11.96
CA ARG A 83 -5.24 -2.89 10.63
C ARG A 83 -5.35 -3.97 9.54
N GLY A 84 -4.62 -5.07 9.67
CA GLY A 84 -4.70 -6.20 8.75
C GLY A 84 -6.09 -6.85 8.75
N VAL A 85 -6.70 -7.03 9.91
CA VAL A 85 -8.10 -7.51 10.02
C VAL A 85 -9.07 -6.61 9.24
N MET A 86 -9.01 -5.28 9.47
CA MET A 86 -9.87 -4.34 8.76
C MET A 86 -9.65 -4.39 7.25
N GLU A 87 -8.41 -4.56 6.81
CA GLU A 87 -8.08 -4.62 5.39
C GLU A 87 -8.53 -5.92 4.73
N ALA A 88 -8.45 -7.05 5.43
CA ALA A 88 -9.03 -8.32 5.00
C ALA A 88 -10.54 -8.20 4.80
N ILE A 89 -11.25 -7.56 5.74
CA ILE A 89 -12.70 -7.33 5.61
C ILE A 89 -13.00 -6.44 4.42
N ARG A 90 -12.24 -5.35 4.21
CA ARG A 90 -12.42 -4.46 3.04
C ARG A 90 -12.17 -5.19 1.72
N PHE A 91 -11.14 -6.03 1.67
CA PHE A 91 -10.87 -6.88 0.51
C PHE A 91 -12.08 -7.75 0.18
N CYS A 92 -12.66 -8.44 1.16
CA CYS A 92 -13.83 -9.30 0.96
C CYS A 92 -15.15 -8.57 0.67
N LEU A 93 -15.20 -7.26 0.90
CA LEU A 93 -16.37 -6.43 0.58
C LEU A 93 -16.23 -5.73 -0.77
N SER A 94 -15.06 -5.78 -1.40
CA SER A 94 -14.81 -5.17 -2.71
C SER A 94 -15.39 -6.05 -3.81
N ASN A 95 -16.54 -5.65 -4.38
CA ASN A 95 -17.27 -6.45 -5.38
C ASN A 95 -16.44 -6.75 -6.64
N ASP A 96 -15.53 -5.85 -7.03
CA ASP A 96 -14.68 -6.03 -8.22
C ASP A 96 -13.56 -7.07 -7.98
N GLU A 97 -13.15 -7.26 -6.72
CA GLU A 97 -12.07 -8.18 -6.34
C GLU A 97 -12.62 -9.58 -6.01
N VAL A 98 -13.78 -9.65 -5.33
CA VAL A 98 -14.31 -10.91 -4.76
C VAL A 98 -14.76 -11.92 -5.80
N HIS A 99 -15.35 -11.47 -6.92
CA HIS A 99 -15.82 -12.38 -7.97
C HIS A 99 -14.68 -13.13 -8.66
N LEU A 100 -13.47 -12.57 -8.66
CA LEU A 100 -12.27 -13.17 -9.24
C LEU A 100 -11.39 -13.83 -8.18
N ALA A 101 -11.71 -13.69 -6.89
CA ALA A 101 -10.79 -14.00 -5.82
C ALA A 101 -11.43 -14.75 -4.63
N SER A 102 -12.33 -15.70 -4.90
CA SER A 102 -13.05 -16.45 -3.84
C SER A 102 -12.10 -17.16 -2.88
N ASP A 103 -11.06 -17.83 -3.38
CA ASP A 103 -10.14 -18.58 -2.53
C ASP A 103 -9.21 -17.64 -1.76
N ALA A 104 -8.80 -16.53 -2.37
CA ALA A 104 -8.09 -15.46 -1.68
C ALA A 104 -8.93 -14.83 -0.56
N ALA A 105 -10.24 -14.62 -0.78
CA ALA A 105 -11.15 -14.10 0.24
C ALA A 105 -11.23 -15.04 1.45
N GLU A 106 -11.29 -16.35 1.23
CA GLU A 106 -11.22 -17.35 2.30
C GLU A 106 -9.89 -17.26 3.06
N GLY A 107 -8.76 -17.29 2.35
CA GLY A 107 -7.42 -17.21 2.94
C GLY A 107 -7.23 -15.99 3.83
N VAL A 108 -7.57 -14.79 3.34
CA VAL A 108 -7.41 -13.55 4.11
C VAL A 108 -8.31 -13.49 5.34
N LEU A 109 -9.55 -14.01 5.28
CA LEU A 109 -10.45 -14.06 6.42
C LEU A 109 -9.97 -15.06 7.48
N ILE A 110 -9.45 -16.22 7.07
CA ILE A 110 -8.84 -17.19 7.99
C ILE A 110 -7.65 -16.56 8.71
N SER A 111 -6.78 -15.84 7.98
CA SER A 111 -5.63 -15.15 8.56
C SER A 111 -6.08 -14.07 9.58
N ALA A 112 -7.09 -13.28 9.25
CA ALA A 112 -7.65 -12.27 10.14
C ALA A 112 -8.31 -12.88 11.39
N LEU A 113 -9.04 -13.99 11.23
CA LEU A 113 -9.67 -14.70 12.34
C LEU A 113 -8.62 -15.23 13.32
N LYS A 114 -7.55 -15.86 12.84
CA LYS A 114 -6.45 -16.35 13.69
C LYS A 114 -5.83 -15.25 14.55
N TYR A 115 -5.69 -14.04 13.99
CA TYR A 115 -5.22 -12.89 14.77
C TYR A 115 -6.22 -12.50 15.87
N LEU A 116 -7.52 -12.45 15.57
CA LEU A 116 -8.55 -12.13 16.55
C LEU A 116 -8.66 -13.18 17.66
N GLU A 117 -8.62 -14.46 17.30
CA GLU A 117 -8.59 -15.59 18.25
C GLU A 117 -7.36 -15.52 19.16
N GLY A 118 -6.18 -15.21 18.59
CA GLY A 118 -4.94 -15.08 19.35
C GLY A 118 -4.90 -13.88 20.30
N GLU A 119 -5.42 -12.72 19.88
CA GLU A 119 -5.38 -11.48 20.67
C GLU A 119 -6.49 -11.44 21.74
N TYR A 120 -7.67 -11.99 21.44
CA TYR A 120 -8.87 -11.82 22.28
C TYR A 120 -9.44 -13.13 22.86
N GLY A 121 -8.91 -14.30 22.46
CA GLY A 121 -9.38 -15.59 22.94
C GLY A 121 -10.83 -15.92 22.54
N LEU A 122 -11.22 -15.48 21.34
CA LEU A 122 -12.53 -15.74 20.73
C LEU A 122 -12.68 -17.21 20.30
#